data_AF-A0A812VD37-F1
#
_entry.id   AF-A0A812VD37-F1
#
_cell.length_a   1.000
_cell.length_b   1.000
_cell.length_c   1.000
_cell.angle_alpha   90.00
_cell.angle_beta   90.00
_cell.angle_gamma   90.00
#
_symmetry.space_group_name_H-M   'P 1'
#
loop_
_entity.id
_entity.type
_entity.pdbx_description
1 polymer ?
#
loop_
_entity_poly.entity_id
_entity_poly.type
_entity_poly.pdbx_seq_one_letter_code
_entity_poly.pdbx_strand_id
1 'polypeptide(L)'
;MLKRYGFKSVAAEGYAAPGVIVAYTKDPDMKSGAKFAALGIQIAAGVPLMVDEFTQSSDFQTFRLGLFGIDKLRAIDATTSQLESSQDSLGSRGLQTRVTDRILEAEG
;
A
#
# COMPACT_ATOMS: atom_id res chain seq x y z
N MET A 1 -2.08 10.68 0.64
CA MET A 1 -3.07 9.61 0.40
C MET A 1 -2.74 8.35 1.21
N LEU A 2 -1.75 7.53 0.82
CA LEU A 2 -1.37 6.27 1.50
C LEU A 2 -1.11 6.37 3.01
N LYS A 3 -0.50 7.48 3.47
CA LYS A 3 -0.27 7.75 4.91
C LYS A 3 -1.57 7.68 5.74
N ARG A 4 -2.72 8.08 5.16
CA ARG A 4 -4.03 8.04 5.84
C ARG A 4 -4.51 6.61 6.09
N TYR A 5 -4.03 5.66 5.29
CA TYR A 5 -4.33 4.24 5.40
C TYR A 5 -3.26 3.45 6.17
N GLY A 6 -2.36 4.15 6.88
CA GLY A 6 -1.32 3.54 7.70
C GLY A 6 -0.08 3.06 6.93
N PHE A 7 -0.01 3.28 5.61
CA PHE A 7 1.17 2.91 4.83
C PHE A 7 2.27 3.97 4.91
N LYS A 8 3.46 3.53 5.32
CA LYS A 8 4.67 4.38 5.34
C LYS A 8 5.37 4.32 3.99
N SER A 9 5.72 5.48 3.43
CA SER A 9 6.54 5.53 2.21
C SER A 9 8.00 5.18 2.50
N VAL A 10 8.65 4.54 1.53
CA VAL A 10 10.11 4.34 1.52
C VAL A 10 10.83 5.65 1.24
N ALA A 11 10.24 6.54 0.44
CA ALA A 11 10.83 7.83 0.15
C ALA A 11 10.75 8.75 1.38
N ALA A 12 11.88 9.40 1.68
CA ALA A 12 11.92 10.48 2.64
C ALA A 12 11.04 11.66 2.19
N GLU A 13 10.66 12.52 3.13
CA GLU A 13 9.93 13.74 2.83
C GLU A 13 10.74 14.63 1.86
N GLY A 14 10.07 15.18 0.85
CA GLY A 14 10.72 15.95 -0.23
C GLY A 14 11.30 15.11 -1.37
N TYR A 15 11.42 13.78 -1.23
CA TYR A 15 12.01 12.88 -2.23
C TYR A 15 11.00 11.90 -2.85
N ALA A 16 9.70 12.11 -2.60
CA ALA A 16 8.65 11.28 -3.17
C ALA A 16 8.52 11.53 -4.69
N ALA A 17 8.54 10.45 -5.48
CA ALA A 17 8.30 10.55 -6.91
C ALA A 17 6.79 10.73 -7.21
N PRO A 18 6.41 11.52 -8.23
CA PRO A 18 5.01 11.76 -8.55
C PRO A 18 4.32 10.56 -9.23
N GLY A 19 5.07 9.74 -9.99
CA GLY A 19 4.51 8.64 -10.77
C GLY A 19 4.70 7.24 -10.16
N VAL A 20 5.57 7.11 -9.16
CA VAL A 20 5.83 5.83 -8.49
C VAL A 20 5.77 6.03 -7.00
N ILE A 21 4.99 5.18 -6.33
CA ILE A 21 4.97 5.13 -4.89
C ILE A 21 5.47 3.77 -4.43
N VAL A 22 6.48 3.78 -3.56
CA VAL A 22 6.96 2.59 -2.86
C VAL A 22 6.61 2.75 -1.38
N ALA A 23 5.90 1.77 -0.83
CA ALA A 23 5.45 1.78 0.55
C ALA A 23 5.82 0.48 1.25
N TYR A 24 6.13 0.57 2.55
CA TYR A 24 6.39 -0.57 3.41
C TYR A 24 5.11 -1.37 3.68
N THR A 25 5.27 -2.67 3.85
CA THR A 25 4.21 -3.57 4.31
C THR A 25 4.81 -4.67 5.19
N LYS A 26 3.99 -5.27 6.06
CA LYS A 26 4.33 -6.52 6.77
C LYS A 26 3.63 -7.73 6.16
N ASP A 27 2.81 -7.48 5.14
CA ASP A 27 1.91 -8.45 4.54
C ASP A 27 2.52 -9.02 3.25
N PRO A 28 2.86 -10.32 3.22
CA PRO A 28 3.48 -10.94 2.05
C PRO A 28 2.56 -10.92 0.81
N ASP A 29 1.23 -10.93 1.00
CA ASP A 29 0.27 -10.87 -0.11
C ASP A 29 0.15 -9.45 -0.69
N MET A 30 0.47 -8.43 0.09
CA MET A 30 0.65 -7.07 -0.42
C MET A 30 1.99 -6.94 -1.16
N LYS A 31 3.07 -7.51 -0.61
CA LYS A 31 4.40 -7.50 -1.25
C LYS A 31 4.37 -8.17 -2.61
N SER A 32 3.73 -9.32 -2.73
CA SER A 32 3.58 -10.06 -4.00
C SER A 32 2.60 -9.40 -4.97
N GLY A 33 1.67 -8.59 -4.45
CA GLY A 33 0.57 -7.99 -5.21
C GLY A 33 -0.69 -8.85 -5.27
N ALA A 34 -0.70 -10.05 -4.67
CA ALA A 34 -1.85 -10.94 -4.66
C ALA A 34 -3.13 -10.29 -4.11
N LYS A 35 -3.02 -9.50 -3.03
CA LYS A 35 -4.16 -8.77 -2.45
C LYS A 35 -4.74 -7.71 -3.38
N PHE A 36 -3.90 -7.07 -4.19
CA PHE A 36 -4.34 -6.08 -5.17
C PHE A 36 -5.00 -6.77 -6.36
N ALA A 37 -4.43 -7.90 -6.81
CA ALA A 37 -4.99 -8.71 -7.89
C ALA A 37 -6.40 -9.23 -7.56
N ALA A 38 -6.65 -9.61 -6.29
CA ALA A 38 -7.98 -10.00 -5.81
C ALA A 38 -9.03 -8.88 -5.91
N LEU A 39 -8.59 -7.61 -5.98
CA LEU A 39 -9.43 -6.43 -6.19
C LEU A 39 -9.43 -5.94 -7.65
N GLY A 40 -8.84 -6.72 -8.57
CA GLY A 40 -8.73 -6.36 -9.98
C GLY A 40 -7.67 -5.30 -10.29
N ILE A 41 -6.69 -5.11 -9.40
CA ILE A 41 -5.66 -4.06 -9.52
C ILE A 41 -4.31 -4.70 -9.75
N GLN A 42 -3.67 -4.31 -10.86
CA GLN A 42 -2.29 -4.69 -11.11
C GLN A 42 -1.33 -3.72 -10.42
N ILE A 43 -0.40 -4.27 -9.64
CA ILE A 43 0.72 -3.52 -9.06
C ILE A 43 2.05 -4.21 -9.39
N ALA A 44 3.17 -3.56 -9.07
CA ALA A 44 4.47 -4.19 -9.13
C ALA A 44 4.88 -4.69 -7.74
N ALA A 45 5.30 -5.95 -7.66
CA ALA A 45 5.75 -6.56 -6.41
C ALA A 45 6.95 -5.79 -5.82
N GLY A 46 7.11 -5.83 -4.50
CA GLY A 46 8.28 -5.27 -3.83
C GLY A 46 9.55 -6.03 -4.15
N VAL A 47 10.63 -5.30 -4.43
CA VAL A 47 11.97 -5.85 -4.69
C VAL A 47 12.99 -5.17 -3.77
N PRO A 48 14.11 -5.85 -3.42
CA PRO A 48 15.21 -5.24 -2.68
C PRO A 48 15.74 -3.97 -3.34
N LEU A 49 16.21 -3.00 -2.54
CA LEU A 49 16.85 -1.79 -3.07
C LEU A 49 18.34 -1.97 -3.34
N MET A 50 18.96 -3.00 -2.75
CA MET A 50 20.40 -3.28 -2.88
C MET A 50 21.29 -2.11 -2.42
N VAL A 51 20.87 -1.36 -1.40
CA VAL A 51 21.62 -0.20 -0.87
C VAL A 51 22.51 -0.62 0.30
N ASP A 52 21.97 -1.44 1.19
CA ASP A 52 22.59 -1.90 2.44
C ASP A 52 22.05 -3.30 2.81
N GLU A 53 22.53 -3.88 3.91
CA GLU A 53 22.12 -5.21 4.37
C GLU A 53 20.61 -5.26 4.69
N PHE A 54 20.07 -4.20 5.28
CA PHE A 54 18.66 -4.14 5.64
C PHE A 54 17.77 -4.22 4.39
N THR A 55 18.04 -3.41 3.38
CA THR A 55 17.27 -3.33 2.13
C THR A 55 17.41 -4.55 1.22
N GLN A 56 18.29 -5.49 1.57
CA GLN A 56 18.46 -6.79 0.94
C GLN A 56 17.82 -7.94 1.74
N SER A 57 17.55 -7.72 3.03
CA SER A 57 16.99 -8.73 3.92
C SER A 57 15.52 -9.06 3.62
N SER A 58 15.05 -10.20 4.15
CA SER A 58 13.63 -10.59 4.11
C SER A 58 12.73 -9.63 4.89
N ASP A 59 13.28 -8.90 5.86
CA ASP A 59 12.55 -7.95 6.69
C ASP A 59 12.21 -6.67 5.92
N PHE A 60 12.94 -6.37 4.84
CA PHE A 60 12.58 -5.33 3.90
C PHE A 60 11.45 -5.78 2.98
N GLN A 61 10.23 -5.41 3.37
CA GLN A 61 9.01 -5.73 2.64
C GLN A 61 8.31 -4.45 2.18
N THR A 62 8.11 -4.35 0.87
CA THR A 62 7.48 -3.20 0.21
C THR A 62 6.51 -3.64 -0.88
N PHE A 63 5.72 -2.71 -1.40
CA PHE A 63 4.97 -2.85 -2.64
C PHE A 63 5.08 -1.56 -3.46
N ARG A 64 4.86 -1.64 -4.77
CA ARG A 64 5.04 -0.51 -5.70
C ARG A 64 3.77 -0.21 -6.49
N LEU A 65 3.36 1.05 -6.47
CA LEU A 65 2.25 1.58 -7.25
C LEU A 65 2.77 2.47 -8.38
N GLY A 66 2.36 2.17 -9.61
CA GLY A 66 2.62 2.99 -10.79
C GLY A 66 1.39 3.82 -11.18
N LEU A 67 1.56 5.14 -11.22
CA LEU A 67 0.55 6.12 -11.63
C LEU A 67 0.85 6.65 -13.04
N PHE A 68 1.36 5.78 -13.91
CA PHE A 68 1.67 6.09 -15.29
C PHE A 68 0.52 5.69 -16.23
N GLY A 69 0.48 6.33 -17.40
CA GLY A 69 -0.49 6.07 -18.47
C GLY A 69 -1.29 7.32 -18.80
N ILE A 70 -1.46 7.59 -20.10
CA ILE A 70 -2.21 8.76 -20.60
C ILE A 70 -3.64 8.76 -20.05
N ASP A 71 -4.27 7.58 -19.91
CA ASP A 71 -5.63 7.47 -19.40
C ASP A 71 -5.74 7.94 -17.94
N LYS A 72 -4.75 7.62 -17.10
CA LYS A 72 -4.70 8.08 -15.71
C LYS A 72 -4.49 9.59 -15.63
N LEU A 73 -3.67 10.14 -16.51
CA LEU A 73 -3.39 11.58 -16.57
C LEU A 73 -4.58 12.39 -17.12
N ARG A 74 -5.38 11.79 -18.00
CA ARG A 74 -6.61 12.39 -18.54
C ARG A 74 -7.81 12.28 -17.58
N ALA A 75 -7.79 11.29 -16.69
CA ALA A 75 -8.87 11.03 -15.73
C ALA A 75 -8.32 10.94 -14.30
N ILE A 76 -7.75 12.04 -13.81
CA ILE A 76 -7.09 12.12 -12.49
C ILE A 76 -8.08 11.76 -11.38
N ASP A 77 -9.25 12.40 -11.33
CA ASP A 77 -10.24 12.21 -10.25
C ASP A 77 -10.78 10.77 -10.20
N ALA A 78 -11.04 10.16 -11.35
CA ALA A 78 -11.47 8.76 -11.43
C ALA A 78 -10.35 7.83 -10.95
N THR A 79 -9.11 8.09 -11.35
CA THR A 79 -7.93 7.31 -10.94
C THR A 79 -7.71 7.40 -9.43
N THR A 80 -7.80 8.61 -8.85
CA THR A 80 -7.66 8.79 -7.40
C THR A 80 -8.80 8.14 -6.64
N SER A 81 -10.04 8.24 -7.11
CA SER A 81 -11.21 7.62 -6.46
C SER A 81 -11.13 6.10 -6.45
N GLN A 82 -10.77 5.48 -7.57
CA GLN A 82 -10.59 4.03 -7.66
C GLN A 82 -9.48 3.56 -6.72
N LEU A 83 -8.38 4.31 -6.66
CA LEU A 83 -7.25 3.98 -5.79
C LEU A 83 -7.59 4.14 -4.31
N GLU A 84 -8.42 5.13 -3.94
CA GLU A 84 -8.92 5.30 -2.57
C GLU A 84 -9.85 4.14 -2.17
N SER A 85 -10.83 3.79 -2.99
CA SER A 85 -11.74 2.65 -2.75
C SER A 85 -10.97 1.33 -2.57
N SER A 86 -9.89 1.16 -3.34
CA SER A 86 -9.00 0.01 -3.22
C SER A 86 -8.25 0.01 -1.88
N GLN A 87 -7.79 1.18 -1.43
CA GLN A 87 -7.09 1.33 -0.16
C GLN A 87 -8.02 1.15 1.04
N ASP A 88 -9.29 1.56 0.95
CA ASP A 88 -10.31 1.22 1.94
C ASP A 88 -10.45 -0.29 2.08
N SER A 89 -10.55 -1.01 0.95
CA SER A 89 -10.69 -2.47 0.92
C SER A 89 -9.45 -3.20 1.47
N LEU A 90 -8.26 -2.61 1.34
CA LEU A 90 -6.98 -3.15 1.82
C LEU A 90 -6.67 -2.78 3.28
N GLY A 91 -7.02 -1.56 3.69
CA GLY A 91 -6.75 -0.99 5.02
C GLY A 91 -7.81 -1.34 6.07
N SER A 92 -9.00 -1.75 5.64
CA SER A 92 -10.11 -2.14 6.52
C SER A 92 -9.83 -3.35 7.42
N ARG A 93 -8.75 -4.14 7.17
CA ARG A 93 -8.30 -5.16 8.13
C ARG A 93 -7.52 -4.61 9.33
N GLY A 94 -7.05 -3.36 9.33
CA GLY A 94 -6.31 -2.78 10.45
C GLY A 94 -7.19 -2.08 11.50
N LEU A 95 -8.33 -1.52 11.07
CA LEU A 95 -9.28 -0.86 11.96
C LEU A 95 -10.41 -1.78 12.44
N GLN A 96 -10.91 -2.72 11.64
CA GLN A 96 -11.93 -3.66 12.12
C GLN A 96 -11.41 -4.48 13.29
N THR A 97 -10.20 -5.06 13.20
CA THR A 97 -9.65 -5.89 14.30
C THR A 97 -9.60 -5.12 15.63
N ARG A 98 -9.19 -3.83 15.63
CA ARG A 98 -9.15 -3.02 16.86
C ARG A 98 -10.51 -2.59 17.40
N VAL A 99 -11.54 -2.51 16.56
CA VAL A 99 -12.91 -2.20 17.02
C VAL A 99 -13.58 -3.48 17.52
N THR A 100 -13.43 -4.60 16.82
CA THR A 100 -14.00 -5.89 17.24
C THR A 100 -13.34 -6.42 18.51
N ASP A 101 -12.01 -6.29 18.65
CA ASP A 101 -11.29 -6.69 19.87
C ASP A 101 -11.70 -5.84 21.08
N ARG A 102 -11.91 -4.53 20.90
CA ARG A 102 -12.36 -3.63 21.98
C ARG A 102 -13.83 -3.79 22.35
N ILE A 103 -14.66 -4.32 21.46
CA ILE A 103 -16.06 -4.65 21.77
C ILE A 103 -16.13 -5.98 22.53
N LEU A 104 -15.31 -6.97 22.15
CA LEU A 104 -15.25 -8.26 22.84
C LEU A 104 -14.63 -8.17 24.25
N GLU A 105 -13.65 -7.28 24.47
CA GLU A 105 -13.10 -7.02 25.81
C GLU A 105 -14.05 -6.21 26.71
N ALA A 106 -15.04 -5.52 26.15
CA ALA A 106 -16.02 -4.72 26.91
C ALA A 106 -17.26 -5.53 27.36
N GLU A 107 -17.42 -6.75 26.85
CA GLU A 107 -18.51 -7.66 27.19
C GLU A 107 -18.05 -8.88 28.03
N GLY A 108 -16.81 -8.86 28.54
CA GLY A 108 -16.21 -9.90 29.40
C GLY A 108 -16.04 -9.48 30.85
#